data_AF-A0A8C9YZM1-F1
#
_entry.id   AF-A0A8C9YZM1-F1
#
_cell.length_a   1.000
_cell.length_b   1.000
_cell.length_c   1.000
_cell.angle_alpha   90.00
_cell.angle_beta   90.00
_cell.angle_gamma   90.00
#
_symmetry.space_group_name_H-M   'P 1'
#
loop_
_entity.id
_entity.type
_entity.pdbx_description
1 polymer ?
#
loop_
_entity_poly.entity_id
_entity_poly.type
_entity_poly.pdbx_seq_one_letter_code
_entity_poly.pdbx_strand_id
1 'polypeptide(L)'
;MGCCWLAVTPHSSAVTDEAGICHYVDSQDRCDYNATKGKDFTVPLSSKLETSHQLQWKHNDNIILNQRQGGTVVVGKKEDISTDGSLILKNLKESDKGIYTPQLFKEDGIQTGNLKSIHLCIFDHVPKPEVTKDCSLPSVTFTCKDLNFAWLQNGNELKEKAKNLKRNAKEVEKDSFQCKVSNPASSETSGPVTQEPCYQEKSIFPETLFGINIWIVIGAGGGLVVVLIIVVIVCCVRTKRKKRMQLKDEGELRLAWTNDQQHQHHQHQHNHPPDPHHHRCQQQPAGHTGPRQHRSKQHREQQQQQQHLRPLDPPSAHPQPSPRRPAQAPRPVDKTDDEQPPPLPQPRKKAAKIPRV
;
A
#
# COMPACT_ATOMS: atom_id res chain seq x y z
N MET A 1 14.57 -11.08 -58.30
CA MET A 1 14.15 -9.78 -57.75
C MET A 1 13.05 -10.02 -56.74
N GLY A 2 13.33 -9.75 -55.47
CA GLY A 2 12.40 -9.88 -54.36
C GLY A 2 13.01 -9.16 -53.17
N CYS A 3 12.76 -7.86 -53.07
CA CYS A 3 13.24 -7.04 -51.95
C CYS A 3 12.39 -7.36 -50.71
N CYS A 4 12.95 -8.06 -49.74
CA CYS A 4 12.39 -8.12 -48.39
C CYS A 4 12.66 -6.80 -47.68
N TRP A 5 11.70 -5.89 -47.73
CA TRP A 5 11.64 -4.70 -46.88
C TRP A 5 10.83 -5.02 -45.62
N LEU A 6 11.46 -5.61 -44.61
CA LEU A 6 10.90 -5.66 -43.25
C LEU A 6 12.03 -5.55 -42.21
N ALA A 7 12.00 -4.43 -41.48
CA ALA A 7 12.70 -4.10 -40.23
C ALA A 7 14.03 -4.84 -39.94
N VAL A 8 15.13 -4.23 -40.37
CA VAL A 8 16.49 -4.60 -39.95
C VAL A 8 16.68 -4.19 -38.49
N THR A 9 16.80 -5.15 -37.58
CA THR A 9 17.49 -4.93 -36.31
C THR A 9 19.00 -4.80 -36.60
N PRO A 10 19.75 -3.92 -35.91
CA PRO A 10 21.10 -3.55 -36.33
C PRO A 10 22.17 -4.64 -36.15
N HIS A 11 21.82 -5.88 -35.75
CA HIS A 11 22.77 -6.92 -35.35
C HIS A 11 22.60 -8.27 -36.08
N SER A 12 21.92 -8.31 -37.22
CA SER A 12 21.72 -9.58 -37.93
C SER A 12 22.27 -9.58 -39.33
N SER A 13 22.96 -10.66 -39.65
CA SER A 13 23.48 -10.95 -40.98
C SER A 13 22.64 -12.04 -41.62
N ALA A 14 22.11 -11.79 -42.82
CA ALA A 14 21.40 -12.80 -43.60
C ALA A 14 22.43 -13.69 -44.32
N VAL A 15 22.29 -15.00 -44.21
CA VAL A 15 23.11 -15.98 -44.96
C VAL A 15 22.18 -16.81 -45.85
N THR A 16 22.54 -16.94 -47.13
CA THR A 16 21.81 -17.77 -48.10
C THR A 16 22.53 -19.10 -48.28
N ASP A 17 21.79 -20.20 -48.22
CA ASP A 17 22.30 -21.53 -48.57
C ASP A 17 22.32 -21.75 -50.10
N GLU A 18 22.85 -22.90 -50.55
CA GLU A 18 22.89 -23.29 -51.97
C GLU A 18 21.50 -23.48 -52.60
N ALA A 19 20.42 -23.57 -51.79
CA ALA A 19 19.04 -23.63 -52.24
C ALA A 19 18.35 -22.25 -52.32
N GLY A 20 19.07 -21.16 -52.04
CA GLY A 20 18.55 -19.80 -52.08
C GLY A 20 17.61 -19.46 -50.92
N ILE A 21 17.61 -20.26 -49.86
CA ILE A 21 16.82 -20.00 -48.65
C ILE A 21 17.63 -19.07 -47.75
N CYS A 22 17.05 -17.90 -47.46
CA CYS A 22 17.63 -16.96 -46.51
C CYS A 22 17.40 -17.49 -45.08
N HIS A 23 18.47 -17.95 -44.44
CA HIS A 23 18.46 -18.22 -43.02
C HIS A 23 18.89 -16.95 -42.28
N TYR A 24 18.06 -16.54 -41.32
CA TYR A 24 18.47 -15.58 -40.32
C TYR A 24 19.27 -16.34 -39.27
N VAL A 25 20.60 -16.26 -39.34
CA VAL A 25 21.42 -16.69 -38.23
C VAL A 25 21.37 -15.55 -37.22
N ASP A 26 20.47 -15.67 -36.26
CA ASP A 26 20.54 -14.86 -35.04
C ASP A 26 21.85 -15.28 -34.35
N SER A 27 22.91 -14.52 -34.61
CA SER A 27 24.12 -14.60 -33.81
C SER A 27 23.65 -14.39 -32.38
N GLN A 28 23.62 -15.45 -31.56
CA GLN A 28 23.21 -15.36 -30.17
C GLN A 28 24.25 -14.54 -29.40
N ASP A 29 24.21 -13.22 -29.56
CA ASP A 29 24.84 -12.22 -28.71
C ASP A 29 24.03 -12.09 -27.40
N ARG A 30 23.56 -13.23 -26.89
CA ARG A 30 22.72 -13.30 -25.72
C ARG A 30 23.62 -13.25 -24.50
N CYS A 31 23.51 -12.18 -23.75
CA CYS A 31 24.13 -12.03 -22.45
C CYS A 31 23.68 -13.18 -21.54
N ASP A 32 24.62 -13.78 -20.81
CA ASP A 32 24.30 -14.74 -19.75
C ASP A 32 23.69 -14.01 -18.54
N TYR A 33 24.21 -12.82 -18.25
CA TYR A 33 23.73 -11.96 -17.16
C TYR A 33 23.62 -10.52 -17.61
N ASN A 34 22.59 -9.85 -17.09
CA ASN A 34 22.36 -8.41 -17.25
C ASN A 34 22.53 -7.75 -15.89
N ALA A 35 23.38 -6.74 -15.82
CA ALA A 35 23.61 -5.97 -14.60
C ALA A 35 23.39 -4.47 -14.82
N THR A 36 23.15 -3.76 -13.73
CA THR A 36 22.93 -2.30 -13.77
C THR A 36 24.22 -1.58 -13.42
N LYS A 37 24.58 -0.58 -14.24
CA LYS A 37 25.74 0.28 -14.00
C LYS A 37 25.66 0.96 -12.64
N GLY A 38 26.81 1.08 -11.98
CA GLY A 38 26.95 1.65 -10.64
C GLY A 38 26.48 0.74 -9.50
N LYS A 39 25.98 -0.47 -9.80
CA LYS A 39 25.69 -1.50 -8.80
C LYS A 39 26.82 -2.52 -8.74
N ASP A 40 26.85 -3.28 -7.66
CA ASP A 40 27.77 -4.40 -7.50
C ASP A 40 27.16 -5.65 -8.15
N PHE A 41 28.01 -6.53 -8.67
CA PHE A 41 27.61 -7.79 -9.28
C PHE A 41 28.65 -8.88 -9.00
N THR A 42 28.20 -10.09 -8.70
CA THR A 42 29.09 -11.23 -8.49
C THR A 42 28.98 -12.17 -9.68
N VAL A 43 30.07 -12.34 -10.42
CA VAL A 43 30.17 -13.30 -11.52
C VAL A 43 30.37 -14.70 -10.92
N PRO A 44 29.39 -15.61 -11.04
CA PRO A 44 29.45 -16.89 -10.35
C PRO A 44 30.51 -17.82 -10.95
N LEU A 45 31.32 -18.45 -10.11
CA LEU A 45 32.26 -19.50 -10.54
C LEU A 45 31.54 -20.73 -11.12
N SER A 46 30.29 -20.99 -10.68
CA SER A 46 29.47 -22.14 -11.08
C SER A 46 30.05 -23.51 -10.73
N SER A 47 31.06 -23.57 -9.85
CA SER A 47 31.65 -24.79 -9.26
C SER A 47 32.15 -24.53 -7.84
N LYS A 48 32.43 -25.58 -7.06
CA LYS A 48 33.07 -25.43 -5.74
C LYS A 48 34.56 -25.16 -5.89
N LEU A 49 35.04 -24.07 -5.28
CA LEU A 49 36.47 -23.81 -5.12
C LEU A 49 37.02 -24.64 -3.95
N GLU A 50 37.97 -25.53 -4.23
CA GLU A 50 38.72 -26.29 -3.21
C GLU A 50 40.02 -25.55 -2.86
N THR A 51 40.51 -25.72 -1.63
CA THR A 51 41.73 -25.03 -1.15
C THR A 51 43.01 -25.48 -1.85
N SER A 52 43.01 -26.68 -2.44
CA SER A 52 44.09 -27.24 -3.26
C SER A 52 44.10 -26.72 -4.70
N HIS A 53 43.08 -25.97 -5.13
CA HIS A 53 43.04 -25.39 -6.46
C HIS A 53 43.67 -24.01 -6.51
N GLN A 54 44.33 -23.72 -7.62
CA GLN A 54 44.63 -22.36 -8.04
C GLN A 54 43.45 -21.82 -8.86
N LEU A 55 42.99 -20.61 -8.56
CA LEU A 55 41.91 -19.94 -9.28
C LEU A 55 42.45 -18.79 -10.12
N GLN A 56 41.97 -18.69 -11.35
CA GLN A 56 42.26 -17.59 -12.25
C GLN A 56 40.97 -17.07 -12.87
N TRP A 57 40.81 -15.75 -12.92
CA TRP A 57 39.76 -15.10 -13.70
C TRP A 57 40.35 -14.29 -14.82
N LYS A 58 39.76 -14.44 -16.00
CA LYS A 58 40.02 -13.62 -17.17
C LYS A 58 38.81 -12.77 -17.51
N HIS A 59 39.07 -11.54 -17.97
CA HIS A 59 38.08 -10.66 -18.58
C HIS A 59 38.57 -10.30 -19.98
N ASN A 60 37.80 -10.68 -20.99
CA ASN A 60 38.17 -10.56 -22.41
C ASN A 60 39.61 -11.07 -22.66
N ASP A 61 39.87 -12.31 -22.22
CA ASP A 61 41.16 -13.01 -22.26
C ASP A 61 42.31 -12.45 -21.41
N ASN A 62 42.14 -11.27 -20.82
CA ASN A 62 43.14 -10.66 -19.93
C ASN A 62 42.99 -11.19 -18.50
N ILE A 63 44.10 -11.58 -17.89
CA ILE A 63 44.11 -12.09 -16.50
C ILE A 63 43.88 -10.91 -15.56
N ILE A 64 42.73 -10.89 -14.90
CA ILE A 64 42.38 -9.84 -13.93
C ILE A 64 42.59 -10.31 -12.49
N LEU A 65 42.61 -11.63 -12.27
CA LEU A 65 42.80 -12.21 -10.95
C LEU A 65 43.50 -13.56 -11.02
N ASN A 66 44.43 -13.79 -10.09
CA ASN A 66 45.12 -15.06 -9.92
C ASN A 66 45.37 -15.34 -8.43
N GLN A 67 44.81 -16.43 -7.94
CA GLN A 67 44.86 -16.89 -6.56
C GLN A 67 45.54 -18.26 -6.52
N ARG A 68 46.67 -18.36 -5.81
CA ARG A 68 47.38 -19.62 -5.56
C ARG A 68 46.60 -20.51 -4.61
N GLN A 69 47.02 -21.77 -4.59
CA GLN A 69 46.62 -22.75 -3.58
C GLN A 69 46.79 -22.18 -2.16
N GLY A 70 45.90 -22.58 -1.25
CA GLY A 70 45.82 -21.99 0.09
C GLY A 70 45.23 -20.58 0.12
N GLY A 71 44.79 -20.04 -1.02
CA GLY A 71 43.96 -18.84 -1.10
C GLY A 71 44.73 -17.51 -1.19
N THR A 72 46.04 -17.54 -1.41
CA THR A 72 46.87 -16.32 -1.53
C THR A 72 46.69 -15.68 -2.92
N VAL A 73 46.20 -14.45 -2.97
CA VAL A 73 46.00 -13.70 -4.22
C VAL A 73 47.30 -13.02 -4.65
N VAL A 74 47.72 -13.24 -5.90
CA VAL A 74 48.96 -12.72 -6.49
C VAL A 74 48.68 -11.63 -7.51
N VAL A 75 47.57 -11.73 -8.22
CA VAL A 75 47.08 -10.72 -9.17
C VAL A 75 45.65 -10.37 -8.78
N GLY A 76 45.31 -9.08 -8.82
CA GLY A 76 44.01 -8.58 -8.39
C GLY A 76 43.95 -8.34 -6.88
N LYS A 77 42.74 -8.38 -6.32
CA LYS A 77 42.47 -8.06 -4.91
C LYS A 77 41.72 -9.20 -4.23
N LYS A 78 42.04 -9.46 -2.96
CA LYS A 78 41.41 -10.55 -2.20
C LYS A 78 39.93 -10.28 -1.90
N GLU A 79 39.60 -9.01 -1.69
CA GLU A 79 38.24 -8.51 -1.45
C GLU A 79 37.31 -8.57 -2.68
N ASP A 80 37.87 -8.90 -3.85
CA ASP A 80 37.12 -9.06 -5.10
C ASP A 80 36.86 -10.53 -5.41
N ILE A 81 37.12 -11.44 -4.46
CA ILE A 81 36.78 -12.86 -4.53
C ILE A 81 35.89 -13.22 -3.33
N SER A 82 34.78 -13.89 -3.58
CA SER A 82 33.97 -14.49 -2.52
C SER A 82 34.57 -15.81 -2.02
N THR A 83 34.03 -16.33 -0.92
CA THR A 83 34.52 -17.56 -0.29
C THR A 83 34.43 -18.80 -1.18
N ASP A 84 33.52 -18.79 -2.17
CA ASP A 84 33.33 -19.86 -3.15
C ASP A 84 34.16 -19.66 -4.43
N GLY A 85 34.96 -18.60 -4.54
CA GLY A 85 35.78 -18.29 -5.71
C GLY A 85 35.07 -17.47 -6.80
N SER A 86 33.83 -17.05 -6.59
CA SER A 86 33.14 -16.15 -7.52
C SER A 86 33.79 -14.75 -7.51
N LEU A 87 33.77 -14.07 -8.65
CA LEU A 87 34.41 -12.76 -8.83
C LEU A 87 33.42 -11.65 -8.47
N ILE A 88 33.81 -10.77 -7.55
CA ILE A 88 33.00 -9.63 -7.09
C ILE A 88 33.41 -8.38 -7.87
N LEU A 89 32.51 -7.85 -8.68
CA LEU A 89 32.64 -6.59 -9.38
C LEU A 89 31.89 -5.51 -8.60
N LYS A 90 32.56 -4.43 -8.22
CA LYS A 90 31.97 -3.33 -7.46
C LYS A 90 31.76 -2.11 -8.33
N ASN A 91 30.65 -1.41 -8.14
CA ASN A 91 30.32 -0.16 -8.83
C ASN A 91 30.55 -0.28 -10.36
N LEU A 92 29.81 -1.18 -11.00
CA LEU A 92 29.98 -1.56 -12.40
C LEU A 92 30.04 -0.38 -13.36
N LYS A 93 30.94 -0.48 -14.34
CA LYS A 93 31.15 0.50 -15.42
C LYS A 93 30.98 -0.16 -16.78
N GLU A 94 30.84 0.66 -17.82
CA GLU A 94 30.75 0.16 -19.20
C GLU A 94 31.96 -0.70 -19.61
N SER A 95 33.15 -0.36 -19.10
CA SER A 95 34.39 -1.13 -19.31
C SER A 95 34.33 -2.55 -18.77
N ASP A 96 33.44 -2.84 -17.82
CA ASP A 96 33.31 -4.14 -17.19
C ASP A 96 32.39 -5.08 -18.00
N LYS A 97 31.83 -4.60 -19.12
CA LYS A 97 31.12 -5.45 -20.07
C LYS A 97 32.09 -6.45 -20.70
N GLY A 98 31.60 -7.66 -20.97
CA GLY A 98 32.33 -8.65 -21.77
C GLY A 98 32.30 -10.04 -21.17
N ILE A 99 33.29 -10.84 -21.57
CA ILE A 99 33.34 -12.27 -21.26
C ILE A 99 34.27 -12.49 -20.07
N TYR A 100 33.73 -13.13 -19.04
CA TYR A 100 34.45 -13.55 -17.86
C TYR A 100 34.66 -15.05 -17.88
N THR A 101 35.92 -15.49 -17.85
CA THR A 101 36.29 -16.90 -17.93
C THR A 101 37.04 -17.31 -16.68
N PRO A 102 36.45 -18.19 -15.83
CA PRO A 102 37.15 -18.78 -14.73
C PRO A 102 37.99 -19.99 -15.18
N GLN A 103 39.13 -20.18 -14.55
CA GLN A 103 39.99 -21.35 -14.72
C GLN A 103 40.45 -21.85 -13.37
N LEU A 104 40.32 -23.16 -13.14
CA LEU A 104 40.83 -23.84 -11.95
C LEU A 104 41.99 -24.73 -12.36
N PHE A 105 43.08 -24.72 -11.61
CA PHE A 105 44.24 -25.59 -11.82
C PHE A 105 44.52 -26.42 -10.57
N LYS A 106 44.85 -27.70 -10.77
CA LYS A 106 45.31 -28.60 -9.71
C LYS A 106 46.78 -28.34 -9.36
N GLU A 107 47.27 -29.03 -8.34
CA GLU A 107 48.66 -28.98 -7.89
C GLU A 107 49.69 -29.31 -8.98
N ASP A 108 49.32 -30.20 -9.89
CA ASP A 108 50.13 -30.60 -11.06
C ASP A 108 50.13 -29.55 -12.19
N GLY A 109 49.42 -28.43 -12.02
CA GLY A 109 49.27 -27.38 -13.03
C GLY A 109 48.25 -27.72 -14.13
N ILE A 110 47.54 -28.85 -14.02
CA ILE A 110 46.53 -29.25 -15.00
C ILE A 110 45.23 -28.48 -14.74
N GLN A 111 44.67 -27.89 -15.80
CA GLN A 111 43.38 -27.21 -15.72
C GLN A 111 42.26 -28.22 -15.43
N THR A 112 41.46 -27.96 -14.40
CA THR A 112 40.32 -28.76 -14.00
C THR A 112 39.09 -28.36 -14.80
N GLY A 113 38.85 -29.09 -15.88
CA GLY A 113 37.67 -28.92 -16.73
C GLY A 113 37.61 -27.57 -17.46
N ASN A 114 36.56 -27.43 -18.26
CA ASN A 114 36.20 -26.17 -18.91
C ASN A 114 35.02 -25.57 -18.17
N LEU A 115 35.30 -24.63 -17.27
CA LEU A 115 34.24 -23.87 -16.63
C LEU A 115 33.56 -22.96 -17.65
N LYS A 116 32.26 -22.74 -17.46
CA LYS A 116 31.47 -21.91 -18.38
C LYS A 116 31.98 -20.47 -18.33
N SER A 117 32.31 -19.93 -19.51
CA SER A 117 32.54 -18.50 -19.66
C SER A 117 31.21 -17.76 -19.61
N ILE A 118 31.21 -16.58 -18.98
CA ILE A 118 30.01 -15.80 -18.70
C ILE A 118 30.07 -14.49 -19.47
N HIS A 119 29.10 -14.23 -20.34
CA HIS A 119 28.94 -12.95 -20.99
C HIS A 119 28.10 -12.01 -20.11
N LEU A 120 28.77 -11.01 -19.52
CA LEU A 120 28.13 -9.97 -18.71
C LEU A 120 27.81 -8.75 -19.58
N CYS A 121 26.54 -8.38 -19.61
CA CYS A 121 26.07 -7.13 -20.19
C CYS A 121 25.68 -6.14 -19.10
N ILE A 122 25.98 -4.87 -19.36
CA ILE A 122 25.75 -3.78 -18.42
C ILE A 122 24.80 -2.78 -19.07
N PHE A 123 23.79 -2.37 -18.33
CA PHE A 123 22.80 -1.40 -18.76
C PHE A 123 22.78 -0.23 -17.79
N ASP A 124 22.52 0.97 -18.29
CA ASP A 124 22.22 2.11 -17.43
C ASP A 124 20.94 1.85 -16.63
N HIS A 125 20.83 2.47 -15.46
CA HIS A 125 19.63 2.39 -14.64
C HIS A 125 18.46 3.07 -15.35
N VAL A 126 17.29 2.43 -15.39
CA VAL A 126 16.08 3.04 -15.95
C VAL A 126 15.61 4.20 -15.05
N PRO A 127 15.57 5.46 -15.53
CA PRO A 127 15.10 6.58 -14.74
C PRO A 127 13.59 6.46 -14.49
N LYS A 128 13.12 7.14 -13.43
CA LYS A 128 11.69 7.14 -13.11
C LYS A 128 10.88 7.85 -14.20
N PRO A 129 9.94 7.16 -14.87
CA PRO A 129 9.19 7.75 -15.95
C PRO A 129 8.14 8.73 -15.41
N GLU A 130 7.73 9.66 -16.27
CA GLU A 130 6.75 10.69 -15.94
C GLU A 130 5.49 10.53 -16.79
N VAL A 131 4.34 10.66 -16.14
CA VAL A 131 3.02 10.67 -16.77
C VAL A 131 2.41 12.05 -16.58
N THR A 132 2.01 12.69 -17.67
CA THR A 132 1.23 13.93 -17.65
C THR A 132 -0.21 13.63 -18.01
N LYS A 133 -1.12 14.56 -17.69
CA LYS A 133 -2.52 14.46 -18.08
C LYS A 133 -3.03 15.76 -18.66
N ASP A 134 -3.99 15.63 -19.58
CA ASP A 134 -4.70 16.74 -20.18
C ASP A 134 -6.22 16.48 -20.15
N CYS A 135 -6.98 17.46 -19.67
CA CYS A 135 -8.42 17.39 -19.49
C CYS A 135 -9.12 17.96 -20.72
N SER A 136 -9.80 17.12 -21.49
CA SER A 136 -10.62 17.51 -22.64
C SER A 136 -12.00 16.87 -22.50
N LEU A 137 -12.81 17.41 -21.58
CA LEU A 137 -14.11 16.84 -21.20
C LEU A 137 -14.97 16.50 -22.43
N PRO A 138 -15.64 15.32 -22.47
CA PRO A 138 -15.80 14.35 -21.38
C PRO A 138 -14.61 13.38 -21.20
N SER A 139 -13.49 13.62 -21.87
CA SER A 139 -12.31 12.75 -21.86
C SER A 139 -11.12 13.33 -21.08
N VAL A 140 -10.23 12.44 -20.66
CA VAL A 140 -8.90 12.75 -20.14
C VAL A 140 -7.88 11.99 -20.99
N THR A 141 -6.76 12.62 -21.29
CA THR A 141 -5.63 12.00 -22.00
C THR A 141 -4.44 11.93 -21.07
N PHE A 142 -3.95 10.73 -20.81
CA PHE A 142 -2.68 10.50 -20.10
C PHE A 142 -1.56 10.34 -21.13
N THR A 143 -0.40 10.94 -20.87
CA THR A 143 0.76 10.87 -21.77
C THR A 143 1.98 10.37 -21.01
N CYS A 144 2.56 9.26 -21.46
CA CYS A 144 3.88 8.85 -20.99
C CYS A 144 4.97 9.54 -21.82
N LYS A 145 5.95 10.15 -21.15
CA LYS A 145 7.04 10.86 -21.85
C LYS A 145 8.01 9.91 -22.56
N ASP A 146 8.18 8.70 -22.05
CA ASP A 146 9.11 7.69 -22.56
C ASP A 146 8.67 7.03 -23.88
N LEU A 147 9.60 6.35 -24.54
CA LEU A 147 9.39 5.72 -25.87
C LEU A 147 9.08 4.22 -25.77
N ASN A 148 9.79 3.48 -24.91
CA ASN A 148 9.64 2.04 -24.74
C ASN A 148 9.04 1.75 -23.37
N PHE A 149 7.72 1.76 -23.30
CA PHE A 149 7.00 1.64 -22.04
C PHE A 149 5.77 0.72 -22.16
N ALA A 150 5.27 0.30 -21.00
CA ALA A 150 4.00 -0.37 -20.84
C ALA A 150 3.07 0.49 -19.98
N TRP A 151 1.82 0.64 -20.40
CA TRP A 151 0.80 1.28 -19.58
C TRP A 151 0.33 0.31 -18.49
N LEU A 152 0.15 0.83 -17.28
CA LEU A 152 -0.50 0.13 -16.19
C LEU A 152 -1.76 0.91 -15.78
N GLN A 153 -2.89 0.23 -15.65
CA GLN A 153 -4.13 0.76 -15.07
C GLN A 153 -4.44 -0.01 -13.79
N ASN A 154 -4.48 0.69 -12.67
CA ASN A 154 -4.63 0.07 -11.33
C ASN A 154 -3.63 -1.07 -11.08
N GLY A 155 -2.40 -0.90 -11.59
CA GLY A 155 -1.32 -1.89 -11.51
C GLY A 155 -1.33 -2.99 -12.58
N ASN A 156 -2.40 -3.12 -13.38
CA ASN A 156 -2.49 -4.13 -14.43
C ASN A 156 -2.00 -3.61 -15.77
N GLU A 157 -1.19 -4.41 -16.47
CA GLU A 157 -0.64 -4.05 -17.77
C GLU A 157 -1.70 -4.01 -18.87
N LEU A 158 -1.67 -2.93 -19.65
CA LEU A 158 -2.56 -2.68 -20.78
C LEU A 158 -1.89 -3.09 -22.10
N LYS A 159 -2.70 -3.33 -23.14
CA LYS A 159 -2.19 -3.72 -24.47
C LYS A 159 -1.80 -2.50 -25.32
N GLU A 160 -2.24 -1.31 -24.92
CA GLU A 160 -2.00 -0.06 -25.61
C GLU A 160 -0.53 0.34 -25.55
N LYS A 161 0.03 0.65 -26.72
CA LYS A 161 1.41 1.11 -26.88
C LYS A 161 1.53 2.59 -27.26
N ALA A 162 0.40 3.25 -27.50
CA ALA A 162 0.39 4.66 -27.85
C ALA A 162 0.82 5.51 -26.65
N LYS A 163 1.68 6.51 -26.90
CA LYS A 163 2.11 7.47 -25.87
C LYS A 163 0.95 8.16 -25.18
N ASN A 164 -0.13 8.39 -25.90
CA ASN A 164 -1.35 9.03 -25.40
C ASN A 164 -2.42 7.96 -25.16
N LEU A 165 -2.90 7.90 -23.91
CA LEU A 165 -3.97 7.03 -23.47
C LEU A 165 -5.20 7.87 -23.16
N LYS A 166 -6.17 7.87 -24.08
CA LYS A 166 -7.43 8.60 -23.91
C LYS A 166 -8.46 7.72 -23.18
N ARG A 167 -9.14 8.29 -22.19
CA ARG A 167 -10.20 7.64 -21.41
C ARG A 167 -11.37 8.60 -21.18
N ASN A 168 -12.56 8.05 -20.95
CA ASN A 168 -13.68 8.84 -20.45
C ASN A 168 -13.42 9.19 -18.99
N ALA A 169 -13.44 10.48 -18.64
CA ALA A 169 -13.05 10.94 -17.30
C ALA A 169 -14.00 10.46 -16.19
N LYS A 170 -15.28 10.24 -16.52
CA LYS A 170 -16.28 9.71 -15.58
C LYS A 170 -16.07 8.23 -15.30
N GLU A 171 -15.74 7.44 -16.32
CA GLU A 171 -15.56 5.98 -16.18
C GLU A 171 -14.32 5.62 -15.36
N VAL A 172 -13.28 6.46 -15.41
CA VAL A 172 -11.98 6.21 -14.78
C VAL A 172 -11.75 7.08 -13.55
N GLU A 173 -12.82 7.59 -12.92
CA GLU A 173 -12.76 8.50 -11.76
C GLU A 173 -11.91 7.92 -10.61
N LYS A 174 -12.03 6.62 -10.36
CA LYS A 174 -11.34 5.89 -9.29
C LYS A 174 -10.05 5.20 -9.75
N ASP A 175 -9.73 5.32 -11.03
CA ASP A 175 -8.59 4.61 -11.60
C ASP A 175 -7.31 5.43 -11.51
N SER A 176 -6.19 4.71 -11.48
CA SER A 176 -4.84 5.26 -11.55
C SER A 176 -4.09 4.70 -12.75
N PHE A 177 -3.38 5.58 -13.43
CA PHE A 177 -2.59 5.26 -14.60
C PHE A 177 -1.11 5.46 -14.29
N GLN A 178 -0.29 4.49 -14.68
CA GLN A 178 1.15 4.53 -14.52
C GLN A 178 1.82 4.09 -15.81
N CYS A 179 3.02 4.61 -16.03
CA CYS A 179 3.89 4.19 -17.12
C CYS A 179 5.05 3.38 -16.53
N LYS A 180 5.31 2.20 -17.08
CA LYS A 180 6.44 1.34 -16.69
C LYS A 180 7.45 1.30 -17.82
N VAL A 181 8.70 1.62 -17.52
CA VAL A 181 9.83 1.51 -18.45
C VAL A 181 10.75 0.41 -17.93
N SER A 182 11.30 -0.40 -18.84
CA SER A 182 12.22 -1.47 -18.46
C SER A 182 13.30 -1.67 -19.50
N ASN A 183 14.48 -2.06 -19.04
CA ASN A 183 15.54 -2.64 -19.83
C ASN A 183 15.85 -4.06 -19.27
N PRO A 184 16.73 -4.84 -19.92
CA PRO A 184 17.02 -6.21 -19.49
C PRO A 184 17.59 -6.36 -18.06
N ALA A 185 18.07 -5.27 -17.43
CA ALA A 185 18.66 -5.30 -16.09
C ALA A 185 17.80 -4.63 -15.01
N SER A 186 16.89 -3.72 -15.37
CA SER A 186 16.15 -2.88 -14.43
C SER A 186 14.80 -2.45 -15.00
N SER A 187 13.85 -2.15 -14.11
CA SER A 187 12.55 -1.60 -14.47
C SER A 187 12.11 -0.56 -13.46
N GLU A 188 11.42 0.47 -13.92
CA GLU A 188 10.93 1.55 -13.06
C GLU A 188 9.53 1.98 -13.50
N THR A 189 8.71 2.40 -12.54
CA THR A 189 7.31 2.78 -12.76
C THR A 189 7.05 4.21 -12.29
N SER A 190 6.23 4.95 -13.04
CA SER A 190 5.85 6.31 -12.68
C SER A 190 5.03 6.34 -11.40
N GLY A 191 4.87 7.52 -10.81
CA GLY A 191 3.81 7.70 -9.82
C GLY A 191 2.41 7.44 -10.43
N PRO A 192 1.43 7.02 -9.62
CA PRO A 192 0.05 6.87 -10.06
C PRO A 192 -0.55 8.24 -10.39
N VAL A 193 -1.16 8.36 -11.56
CA VAL A 193 -1.86 9.56 -12.01
C VAL A 193 -3.34 9.24 -12.19
N THR A 194 -4.19 9.96 -11.48
CA THR A 194 -5.65 9.88 -11.60
C THR A 194 -6.19 10.99 -12.49
N GLN A 195 -7.45 10.88 -12.90
CA GLN A 195 -8.11 11.89 -13.74
C GLN A 195 -8.39 13.22 -13.00
N GLU A 196 -8.36 13.26 -11.66
CA GLU A 196 -8.74 14.46 -10.89
C GLU A 196 -7.88 15.70 -11.21
N PRO A 197 -8.42 16.90 -11.41
CA PRO A 197 -9.81 17.28 -11.22
C PRO A 197 -10.63 17.31 -12.53
N CYS A 198 -10.25 16.58 -13.58
CA CYS A 198 -10.89 16.69 -14.92
C CYS A 198 -12.40 16.50 -14.85
N TYR A 199 -12.85 15.42 -14.22
CA TYR A 199 -14.23 15.13 -13.88
C TYR A 199 -14.36 15.05 -12.37
N GLN A 200 -15.34 15.74 -11.82
CA GLN A 200 -15.82 15.54 -10.47
C GLN A 200 -17.30 15.24 -10.62
N GLU A 201 -17.78 14.16 -10.01
CA GLU A 201 -19.23 14.07 -9.78
C GLU A 201 -19.64 15.36 -9.07
N LYS A 202 -20.64 16.06 -9.62
CA LYS A 202 -21.29 17.12 -8.86
C LYS A 202 -21.84 16.45 -7.61
N SER A 203 -21.12 16.57 -6.50
CA SER A 203 -21.61 16.14 -5.21
C SER A 203 -23.02 16.69 -5.07
N ILE A 204 -24.01 15.80 -5.02
CA ILE A 204 -25.41 16.14 -4.81
C ILE A 204 -25.61 16.76 -3.41
N PHE A 205 -24.55 16.78 -2.60
CA PHE A 205 -24.41 17.67 -1.47
C PHE A 205 -23.63 18.92 -1.90
N PRO A 206 -24.30 19.97 -2.41
CA PRO A 206 -23.68 21.27 -2.37
C PRO A 206 -23.39 21.57 -0.90
N GLU A 207 -22.22 22.11 -0.58
CA GLU A 207 -21.91 22.61 0.76
C GLU A 207 -22.96 23.63 1.27
N THR A 208 -23.86 24.07 0.39
CA THR A 208 -25.01 24.91 0.71
C THR A 208 -26.18 24.18 1.40
N LEU A 209 -26.20 22.84 1.51
CA LEU A 209 -27.21 22.12 2.30
C LEU A 209 -26.97 22.23 3.82
N PHE A 210 -25.79 22.66 4.26
CA PHE A 210 -25.53 23.05 5.65
C PHE A 210 -25.75 24.55 5.91
N GLY A 211 -26.28 25.30 4.93
CA GLY A 211 -26.62 26.73 5.08
C GLY A 211 -27.95 26.99 5.79
N ILE A 212 -28.77 25.96 6.03
CA ILE A 212 -29.97 26.05 6.87
C ILE A 212 -29.59 25.43 8.21
N ASN A 213 -29.50 26.26 9.25
CA ASN A 213 -29.17 25.85 10.62
C ASN A 213 -29.95 24.57 10.99
N ILE A 214 -29.25 23.48 11.33
CA ILE A 214 -29.83 22.23 11.84
C ILE A 214 -30.80 22.49 13.02
N TRP A 215 -30.56 23.56 13.78
CA TRP A 215 -31.47 24.09 14.80
C TRP A 215 -32.88 24.43 14.32
N ILE A 216 -33.07 24.83 13.06
CA ILE A 216 -34.38 25.13 12.48
C ILE A 216 -35.17 23.84 12.25
N VAL A 217 -34.51 22.77 11.81
CA VAL A 217 -35.15 21.46 11.62
C VAL A 217 -35.49 20.82 12.96
N ILE A 218 -34.61 20.93 13.95
CA ILE A 218 -34.86 20.48 15.34
C ILE A 218 -35.94 21.36 16.01
N GLY A 219 -35.95 22.66 15.74
CA GLY A 219 -36.94 23.61 16.26
C GLY A 219 -38.34 23.42 15.67
N ALA A 220 -38.43 23.15 14.36
CA ALA A 220 -39.70 22.90 13.67
C ALA A 220 -40.27 21.51 13.98
N GLY A 221 -39.41 20.49 14.05
CA GLY A 221 -39.81 19.12 14.39
C GLY A 221 -40.19 18.96 15.87
N GLY A 222 -39.43 19.56 16.78
CA GLY A 222 -39.70 19.53 18.22
C GLY A 222 -40.93 20.35 18.60
N GLY A 223 -41.15 21.51 17.96
CA GLY A 223 -42.30 22.38 18.23
C GLY A 223 -43.63 21.69 17.99
N LEU A 224 -43.77 20.94 16.88
CA LEU A 224 -44.99 20.20 16.58
C LEU A 224 -45.29 19.12 17.64
N VAL A 225 -44.26 18.38 18.07
CA VAL A 225 -44.40 17.32 19.09
C VAL A 225 -44.78 17.92 20.45
N VAL A 226 -44.16 19.03 20.85
CA VAL A 226 -44.47 19.72 22.11
C VAL A 226 -45.89 20.28 22.10
N VAL A 227 -46.34 20.86 20.97
CA VAL A 227 -47.72 21.36 20.84
C VAL A 227 -48.73 20.22 20.95
N LEU A 228 -48.48 19.07 20.30
CA LEU A 228 -49.34 17.89 20.42
C LEU A 228 -49.43 17.38 21.87
N ILE A 229 -48.31 17.35 22.59
CA ILE A 229 -48.29 16.95 24.01
C ILE A 229 -49.11 17.92 24.87
N ILE A 230 -48.96 19.23 24.68
CA ILE A 230 -49.73 20.23 25.43
C ILE A 230 -51.23 20.09 25.17
N VAL A 231 -51.64 19.89 23.91
CA VAL A 231 -53.05 19.68 23.55
C VAL A 231 -53.61 18.44 24.25
N VAL A 232 -52.86 17.34 24.30
CA VAL A 232 -53.28 16.12 25.03
C VAL A 232 -53.43 16.40 26.51
N ILE A 233 -52.48 17.08 27.15
CA ILE A 233 -52.55 17.42 28.58
C ILE A 233 -53.79 18.29 28.88
N VAL A 234 -54.06 19.31 28.06
CA VAL A 234 -55.23 20.18 28.22
C VAL A 234 -56.53 19.38 28.06
N CYS A 235 -56.61 18.48 27.08
CA CYS A 235 -57.74 17.57 26.91
C CYS A 235 -57.94 16.65 28.12
N CYS A 236 -56.86 16.07 28.65
CA CYS A 236 -56.90 15.22 29.85
C CYS A 236 -57.35 16.00 31.10
N VAL A 237 -56.90 17.26 31.27
CA VAL A 237 -57.32 18.10 32.40
C VAL A 237 -58.78 18.53 32.26
N ARG A 238 -59.23 18.93 31.07
CA ARG A 238 -60.63 19.30 30.82
C ARG A 238 -61.57 18.13 31.04
N THR A 239 -61.22 16.93 30.56
CA THR A 239 -62.01 15.72 30.79
C THR A 239 -62.02 15.31 32.25
N LYS A 240 -60.88 15.37 32.97
CA LYS A 240 -60.84 15.13 34.42
C LYS A 240 -61.63 16.16 35.21
N ARG A 241 -61.58 17.43 34.84
CA ARG A 241 -62.35 18.51 35.50
C ARG A 241 -63.85 18.32 35.25
N LYS A 242 -64.25 18.00 34.01
CA LYS A 242 -65.65 17.65 33.69
C LYS A 242 -66.14 16.45 34.49
N LYS A 243 -65.34 15.38 34.59
CA LYS A 243 -65.66 14.21 35.43
C LYS A 243 -65.71 14.53 36.93
N ARG A 244 -64.82 15.41 37.43
CA ARG A 244 -64.87 15.87 38.83
C ARG A 244 -66.09 16.73 39.13
N MET A 245 -66.52 17.57 38.20
CA MET A 245 -67.78 18.32 38.35
C MET A 245 -68.98 17.36 38.34
N GLN A 246 -69.00 16.36 37.45
CA GLN A 246 -70.06 15.35 37.41
C GLN A 246 -70.13 14.52 38.70
N LEU A 247 -68.99 14.09 39.27
CA LEU A 247 -68.95 13.39 40.56
C LEU A 247 -69.32 14.29 41.75
N LYS A 248 -69.15 15.61 41.63
CA LYS A 248 -69.52 16.56 42.68
C LYS A 248 -71.02 16.88 42.66
N ASP A 249 -71.62 16.99 41.47
CA ASP A 249 -73.09 17.05 41.30
C ASP A 249 -73.77 15.77 41.80
N GLU A 250 -73.22 14.59 41.50
CA GLU A 250 -73.73 13.31 42.04
C GLU A 250 -73.58 13.20 43.58
N GLY A 251 -72.61 13.90 44.17
CA GLY A 251 -72.43 13.99 45.62
C GLY A 251 -73.40 14.97 46.30
N GLU A 252 -73.67 16.12 45.68
CA GLU A 252 -74.60 17.13 46.19
C GLU A 252 -76.08 16.70 46.03
N LEU A 253 -76.43 16.00 44.94
CA LEU A 253 -77.76 15.37 44.77
C LEU A 253 -78.08 14.30 45.83
N ARG A 254 -77.06 13.59 46.34
CA ARG A 254 -77.24 12.57 47.39
C ARG A 254 -77.38 13.17 48.79
N LEU A 255 -76.78 14.33 49.05
CA LEU A 255 -76.92 15.07 50.31
C LEU A 255 -78.23 15.89 50.38
N ALA A 256 -78.77 16.32 49.23
CA ALA A 256 -80.09 16.95 49.16
C ALA A 256 -81.23 15.97 49.47
N TRP A 257 -81.18 14.74 48.93
CA TRP A 257 -82.19 13.70 49.21
C TRP A 257 -82.29 13.38 50.71
N THR A 258 -81.17 13.26 51.41
CA THR A 258 -81.18 12.91 52.85
C THR A 258 -81.70 14.00 53.78
N ASN A 259 -81.89 15.24 53.29
CA ASN A 259 -82.38 16.36 54.11
C ASN A 259 -83.88 16.69 53.86
N ASP A 260 -84.44 16.31 52.71
CA ASP A 260 -85.86 16.53 52.40
C ASP A 260 -86.79 15.41 52.91
N GLN A 261 -86.26 14.29 53.42
CA GLN A 261 -87.06 13.18 53.94
C GLN A 261 -87.69 13.40 55.34
N GLN A 262 -87.78 14.66 55.79
CA GLN A 262 -88.41 15.01 57.07
C GLN A 262 -89.67 15.88 56.94
N HIS A 263 -90.03 16.44 55.77
CA HIS A 263 -91.22 17.31 55.66
C HIS A 263 -92.16 16.89 54.50
N GLN A 264 -93.34 16.43 54.90
CA GLN A 264 -94.62 16.29 54.17
C GLN A 264 -94.96 14.96 53.46
N HIS A 265 -95.58 14.10 54.27
CA HIS A 265 -96.73 13.26 53.92
C HIS A 265 -97.84 14.03 53.15
N HIS A 266 -98.43 13.43 52.10
CA HIS A 266 -99.86 13.02 52.00
C HIS A 266 -100.30 12.65 50.55
N GLN A 267 -100.82 11.41 50.39
CA GLN A 267 -101.95 10.89 49.54
C GLN A 267 -102.07 11.25 48.03
N HIS A 268 -102.47 10.41 47.06
CA HIS A 268 -102.86 8.98 46.91
C HIS A 268 -102.99 8.60 45.40
N GLN A 269 -102.64 7.34 45.04
CA GLN A 269 -103.28 6.32 44.16
C GLN A 269 -103.95 6.69 42.81
N HIS A 270 -104.05 5.87 41.75
CA HIS A 270 -103.53 4.57 41.26
C HIS A 270 -104.08 4.37 39.82
N ASN A 271 -103.32 3.73 38.90
CA ASN A 271 -103.72 2.48 38.22
C ASN A 271 -102.77 2.11 37.04
N HIS A 272 -102.17 0.92 37.15
CA HIS A 272 -101.70 0.05 36.05
C HIS A 272 -102.73 -1.10 35.87
N PRO A 273 -102.48 -2.28 35.24
CA PRO A 273 -101.43 -2.82 34.31
C PRO A 273 -102.14 -3.61 33.14
N PRO A 274 -101.59 -4.65 32.42
CA PRO A 274 -100.31 -5.35 32.56
C PRO A 274 -99.51 -5.75 31.29
N ASP A 275 -98.23 -6.02 31.56
CA ASP A 275 -97.20 -6.77 30.83
C ASP A 275 -97.55 -8.29 30.77
N PRO A 276 -96.81 -9.23 30.10
CA PRO A 276 -95.58 -9.77 30.74
C PRO A 276 -94.50 -10.52 29.89
N HIS A 277 -93.33 -10.71 30.53
CA HIS A 277 -92.36 -11.85 30.49
C HIS A 277 -91.09 -11.72 29.60
N HIS A 278 -89.91 -12.31 29.89
CA HIS A 278 -89.12 -12.72 31.07
C HIS A 278 -87.84 -13.44 30.53
N HIS A 279 -86.86 -13.75 31.40
CA HIS A 279 -85.71 -14.69 31.25
C HIS A 279 -84.36 -14.11 30.72
N ARG A 280 -83.15 -14.48 31.20
CA ARG A 280 -82.67 -15.43 32.23
C ARG A 280 -81.13 -15.33 32.42
N CYS A 281 -80.66 -15.68 33.63
CA CYS A 281 -79.28 -15.93 34.08
C CYS A 281 -78.51 -17.02 33.30
N GLN A 282 -77.17 -16.98 33.31
CA GLN A 282 -76.24 -17.97 33.92
C GLN A 282 -74.76 -17.73 33.50
N GLN A 283 -73.85 -17.47 34.44
CA GLN A 283 -72.89 -18.39 35.12
C GLN A 283 -71.57 -18.67 34.36
N GLN A 284 -70.46 -18.42 35.07
CA GLN A 284 -69.05 -18.85 34.84
C GLN A 284 -68.90 -20.40 35.00
N PRO A 285 -67.72 -21.10 34.96
CA PRO A 285 -66.31 -20.64 34.99
C PRO A 285 -65.23 -21.52 34.27
N ALA A 286 -63.97 -21.08 34.45
CA ALA A 286 -62.73 -21.84 34.72
C ALA A 286 -61.86 -22.42 33.58
N GLY A 287 -60.57 -22.02 33.65
CA GLY A 287 -59.42 -22.95 33.56
C GLY A 287 -58.52 -22.84 32.32
N HIS A 288 -57.34 -22.21 32.46
CA HIS A 288 -56.07 -22.94 32.65
C HIS A 288 -54.85 -22.00 32.62
N THR A 289 -54.00 -22.22 33.62
CA THR A 289 -52.67 -21.66 33.83
C THR A 289 -51.59 -22.44 33.07
N GLY A 290 -50.54 -21.74 32.63
CA GLY A 290 -49.28 -22.28 32.09
C GLY A 290 -48.16 -21.23 32.19
N PRO A 291 -46.87 -21.61 32.31
CA PRO A 291 -46.05 -21.08 33.40
C PRO A 291 -45.16 -19.87 33.07
N ARG A 292 -44.90 -19.13 34.15
CA ARG A 292 -44.01 -18.00 34.33
C ARG A 292 -42.54 -18.43 34.24
N GLN A 293 -41.75 -17.78 33.38
CA GLN A 293 -40.29 -17.75 33.53
C GLN A 293 -39.80 -16.39 34.01
N HIS A 294 -38.97 -16.48 35.05
CA HIS A 294 -38.28 -15.42 35.75
C HIS A 294 -37.07 -14.99 34.91
N ARG A 295 -36.96 -13.71 34.53
CA ARG A 295 -35.71 -13.16 33.97
C ARG A 295 -35.04 -12.27 35.01
N SER A 296 -33.89 -12.76 35.45
CA SER A 296 -32.98 -12.20 36.44
C SER A 296 -32.39 -10.86 35.99
N LYS A 297 -32.17 -10.00 36.98
CA LYS A 297 -31.28 -8.84 36.92
C LYS A 297 -29.86 -9.30 36.57
N GLN A 298 -29.27 -8.75 35.52
CA GLN A 298 -27.81 -8.65 35.41
C GLN A 298 -27.45 -7.48 34.48
N HIS A 299 -27.22 -6.32 35.08
CA HIS A 299 -26.44 -5.26 34.44
C HIS A 299 -25.62 -4.56 35.51
N ARG A 300 -24.50 -5.17 35.86
CA ARG A 300 -23.31 -4.52 36.43
C ARG A 300 -22.20 -5.55 36.47
N GLU A 301 -21.48 -5.67 35.36
CA GLU A 301 -20.09 -6.16 35.24
C GLU A 301 -19.80 -6.39 33.75
N GLN A 302 -19.49 -5.30 33.05
CA GLN A 302 -18.92 -5.40 31.70
C GLN A 302 -17.94 -4.26 31.43
N GLN A 303 -17.15 -3.90 32.45
CA GLN A 303 -16.08 -2.91 32.31
C GLN A 303 -14.75 -3.30 32.95
N GLN A 304 -14.51 -4.59 33.26
CA GLN A 304 -13.27 -4.97 33.94
C GLN A 304 -12.63 -6.32 33.60
N GLN A 305 -12.91 -6.90 32.42
CA GLN A 305 -12.14 -8.06 31.94
C GLN A 305 -11.85 -7.97 30.44
N GLN A 306 -10.90 -7.12 30.08
CA GLN A 306 -10.10 -7.23 28.86
C GLN A 306 -8.67 -6.76 29.16
N GLN A 307 -8.04 -7.39 30.15
CA GLN A 307 -6.59 -7.32 30.40
C GLN A 307 -6.07 -8.68 30.88
N HIS A 308 -6.16 -9.70 30.03
CA HIS A 308 -5.19 -10.82 30.03
C HIS A 308 -5.50 -11.78 28.89
N LEU A 309 -4.69 -11.76 27.83
CA LEU A 309 -4.29 -12.95 27.08
C LEU A 309 -3.12 -12.61 26.15
N ARG A 310 -1.99 -13.25 26.45
CA ARG A 310 -0.67 -13.16 25.81
C ARG A 310 -0.67 -14.05 24.55
N PRO A 311 -0.11 -13.61 23.41
CA PRO A 311 0.26 -14.52 22.32
C PRO A 311 1.73 -14.98 22.42
N LEU A 312 2.00 -16.19 21.95
CA LEU A 312 3.31 -16.86 21.84
C LEU A 312 4.24 -16.21 20.80
N ASP A 313 5.54 -16.13 21.10
CA ASP A 313 6.62 -15.67 20.21
C ASP A 313 6.99 -16.68 19.10
N PRO A 314 7.48 -16.20 17.93
CA PRO A 314 8.64 -16.79 17.25
C PRO A 314 9.73 -15.75 16.83
N PRO A 315 10.93 -16.18 16.40
CA PRO A 315 12.18 -15.56 16.87
C PRO A 315 12.82 -14.50 15.94
N SER A 316 13.57 -13.61 16.60
CA SER A 316 14.77 -12.89 16.12
C SER A 316 14.61 -11.73 15.14
N ALA A 317 14.43 -10.51 15.69
CA ALA A 317 14.78 -9.26 15.02
C ALA A 317 15.89 -8.51 15.80
N HIS A 318 16.87 -8.03 15.05
CA HIS A 318 18.06 -7.27 15.50
C HIS A 318 17.69 -5.97 16.25
N PRO A 319 18.54 -5.49 17.19
CA PRO A 319 18.30 -4.22 17.87
C PRO A 319 18.54 -3.02 16.95
N GLN A 320 17.54 -2.12 16.91
CA GLN A 320 17.56 -0.83 16.22
C GLN A 320 18.34 0.22 17.06
N PRO A 321 19.22 1.05 16.47
CA PRO A 321 20.01 2.02 17.23
C PRO A 321 19.25 3.32 17.56
N SER A 322 19.53 3.87 18.75
CA SER A 322 19.01 5.13 19.28
C SER A 322 19.38 6.38 18.45
N PRO A 323 18.63 7.49 18.55
CA PRO A 323 18.81 8.67 17.71
C PRO A 323 20.11 9.44 18.05
N ARG A 324 20.99 9.62 17.06
CA ARG A 324 22.13 10.55 17.16
C ARG A 324 21.68 12.00 16.94
N ARG A 325 22.21 12.87 17.79
CA ARG A 325 22.22 14.35 17.71
C ARG A 325 22.68 14.83 16.32
N PRO A 326 22.06 15.88 15.73
CA PRO A 326 22.50 16.43 14.45
C PRO A 326 23.92 17.01 14.53
N ALA A 327 24.72 16.76 13.49
CA ALA A 327 26.05 17.32 13.33
C ALA A 327 25.99 18.83 13.12
N GLN A 328 26.86 19.58 13.80
CA GLN A 328 27.05 21.01 13.55
C GLN A 328 27.67 21.23 12.17
N ALA A 329 27.18 22.26 11.47
CA ALA A 329 27.70 22.70 10.18
C ALA A 329 29.19 23.08 10.28
N PRO A 330 30.00 22.87 9.23
CA PRO A 330 31.38 23.35 9.19
C PRO A 330 31.41 24.89 9.25
N ARG A 331 32.29 25.44 10.09
CA ARG A 331 32.58 26.88 10.10
C ARG A 331 33.26 27.30 8.79
N PRO A 332 33.14 28.58 8.37
CA PRO A 332 33.84 29.10 7.19
C PRO A 332 35.35 28.99 7.39
N VAL A 333 36.06 28.60 6.34
CA VAL A 333 37.52 28.56 6.28
C VAL A 333 38.05 29.99 6.35
N ASP A 334 38.75 30.30 7.42
CA ASP A 334 39.59 31.49 7.54
C ASP A 334 40.87 31.28 6.72
N LYS A 335 41.21 32.23 5.85
CA LYS A 335 42.37 32.17 4.95
C LYS A 335 43.49 33.00 5.54
N THR A 336 44.30 32.40 6.41
CA THR A 336 45.71 32.81 6.60
C THR A 336 46.38 31.76 7.47
N ASP A 337 47.28 30.97 6.87
CA ASP A 337 48.50 30.49 7.51
C ASP A 337 49.41 29.93 6.41
N ASP A 338 50.45 30.69 6.09
CA ASP A 338 51.57 30.28 5.25
C ASP A 338 52.46 29.31 6.05
N GLU A 339 52.34 28.01 5.80
CA GLU A 339 53.26 27.01 6.34
C GLU A 339 54.17 26.45 5.23
N GLN A 340 55.45 26.84 5.31
CA GLN A 340 56.52 26.46 4.38
C GLN A 340 56.93 24.99 4.58
N PRO A 341 57.10 24.18 3.51
CA PRO A 341 57.51 22.78 3.65
C PRO A 341 59.00 22.62 4.01
N PRO A 342 59.39 21.52 4.70
CA PRO A 342 60.77 21.28 5.14
C PRO A 342 61.70 20.87 3.98
N PRO A 343 63.01 21.13 4.07
CA PRO A 343 63.94 20.93 2.96
C PRO A 343 64.34 19.46 2.77
N LEU A 344 64.61 19.11 1.50
CA LEU A 344 65.05 17.77 1.07
C LEU A 344 66.48 17.43 1.54
N PRO A 345 66.77 16.15 1.85
CA PRO A 345 68.09 15.71 2.28
C PRO A 345 69.12 15.68 1.13
N GLN A 346 70.33 16.17 1.40
CA GLN A 346 71.44 16.23 0.43
C GLN A 346 72.22 14.89 0.32
N PRO A 347 72.90 14.63 -0.82
CA PRO A 347 73.63 13.38 -1.03
C PRO A 347 74.92 13.30 -0.20
N ARG A 348 75.15 12.16 0.45
CA ARG A 348 76.34 11.89 1.28
C ARG A 348 77.59 11.73 0.40
N LYS A 349 78.63 12.54 0.64
CA LYS A 349 79.96 12.41 0.00
C LYS A 349 80.62 11.09 0.43
N LYS A 350 81.12 10.31 -0.53
CA LYS A 350 81.93 9.10 -0.28
C LYS A 350 83.32 9.51 0.22
N ALA A 351 83.74 8.97 1.36
CA ALA A 351 85.10 9.13 1.87
C ALA A 351 86.09 8.22 1.10
N ALA A 352 87.31 8.72 0.89
CA ALA A 352 88.39 8.01 0.21
C ALA A 352 88.97 6.87 1.08
N LYS A 353 89.23 5.72 0.44
CA LYS A 353 89.96 4.58 1.03
C LYS A 353 91.45 4.91 1.15
N ILE A 354 92.00 4.78 2.35
CA ILE A 354 93.45 4.77 2.60
C ILE A 354 93.97 3.35 2.30
N PRO A 355 95.04 3.17 1.50
CA PRO A 355 95.71 1.88 1.38
C PRO A 355 96.67 1.68 2.57
N ARG A 356 96.65 0.50 3.19
CA ARG A 356 97.70 0.08 4.12
C ARG A 356 98.88 -0.46 3.31
N VAL A 357 100.07 0.08 3.65
CA VAL A 357 101.39 -0.47 3.33
C VAL A 357 101.71 -1.59 4.30
#